data_AF-A0A3P1W225-F1
#
_entry.id   AF-A0A3P1W225-F1
#
_cell.length_a   1.000
_cell.length_b   1.000
_cell.length_c   1.000
_cell.angle_alpha   90.00
_cell.angle_beta   90.00
_cell.angle_gamma   90.00
#
_symmetry.space_group_name_H-M   'P 1'
#
loop_
_entity.id
_entity.type
_entity.pdbx_description
1 polymer ?
#
loop_
_entity_poly.entity_id
_entity_poly.type
_entity_poly.pdbx_seq_one_letter_code
_entity_poly.pdbx_strand_id
1 'polypeptide(L)'
;MKSDNNEANVELIKHIEKFKDRVREVKLEKNVFLGEYKERVLGALTREQVKEKGIYPEIEKILENKEAEKMIISREIDFNDIKKYISLAKKKNISYKMIDGLLYTGEIGLVIASSDALSKPLENPVIKTKKEKFEEKKLSEIYYQSMGSKICDFHKEIIDKELPEYKHGYEKIGIMDSLFGTKCPICEKLGGKKRG
;
A
#
# COMPACT_ATOMS: atom_id res chain seq x y z
N MET A 1 -21.83 45.22 31.15
CA MET A 1 -22.63 44.84 29.96
C MET A 1 -21.97 45.13 28.60
N LYS A 2 -20.74 45.70 28.51
CA LYS A 2 -19.99 45.83 27.24
C LYS A 2 -18.77 44.88 27.13
N SER A 3 -18.33 44.29 28.24
CA SER A 3 -17.21 43.34 28.34
C SER A 3 -17.58 41.97 27.77
N ASP A 4 -18.75 41.46 28.15
CA ASP A 4 -19.14 40.06 27.91
C ASP A 4 -19.43 39.79 26.43
N ASN A 5 -19.91 40.80 25.69
CA ASN A 5 -20.13 40.71 24.25
C ASN A 5 -18.82 40.66 23.45
N ASN A 6 -17.73 41.22 23.97
CA ASN A 6 -16.45 41.26 23.27
C ASN A 6 -15.70 39.94 23.44
N GLU A 7 -15.75 39.34 24.64
CA GLU A 7 -15.21 37.99 24.89
C GLU A 7 -15.97 36.91 24.10
N ALA A 8 -17.31 36.95 24.06
CA ALA A 8 -18.10 36.02 23.27
C ALA A 8 -17.80 36.11 21.76
N ASN A 9 -17.57 37.32 21.23
CA ASN A 9 -17.18 37.51 19.83
C ASN A 9 -15.78 36.98 19.55
N VAL A 10 -14.83 37.19 20.46
CA VAL A 10 -13.46 36.65 20.32
C VAL A 10 -13.46 35.12 20.38
N GLU A 11 -14.27 34.51 21.25
CA GLU A 11 -14.41 33.06 21.34
C GLU A 11 -15.07 32.45 20.10
N LEU A 12 -16.10 33.11 19.55
CA LEU A 12 -16.76 32.72 18.30
C LEU A 12 -15.78 32.77 17.11
N ILE A 13 -14.96 33.82 17.00
CA ILE A 13 -13.95 33.94 15.94
C ILE A 13 -12.93 32.82 16.04
N LYS A 14 -12.40 32.53 17.25
CA LYS A 14 -11.48 31.40 17.46
C LYS A 14 -12.10 30.05 17.09
N HIS A 15 -13.40 29.86 17.37
CA HIS A 15 -14.11 28.64 16.99
C HIS A 15 -14.23 28.52 15.46
N ILE A 16 -14.55 29.62 14.77
CA ILE A 16 -14.64 29.68 13.30
C ILE A 16 -13.27 29.40 12.66
N GLU A 17 -12.19 29.98 13.17
CA GLU A 17 -10.83 29.74 12.71
C GLU A 17 -10.43 28.27 12.86
N LYS A 18 -10.63 27.70 14.05
CA LYS A 18 -10.36 26.28 14.33
C LYS A 18 -11.19 25.35 13.44
N PHE A 19 -12.46 25.69 13.19
CA PHE A 19 -13.30 24.93 12.26
C PHE A 19 -12.78 25.01 10.82
N LYS A 20 -12.40 26.21 10.36
CA LYS A 20 -11.86 26.44 9.02
C LYS A 20 -10.57 25.67 8.78
N ASP A 21 -9.67 25.63 9.77
CA ASP A 21 -8.42 24.89 9.67
C ASP A 21 -8.66 23.38 9.66
N ARG A 22 -9.56 22.87 10.51
CA ARG A 22 -9.97 21.45 10.46
C ARG A 22 -10.59 21.07 9.10
N VAL A 23 -11.44 21.93 8.54
CA VAL A 23 -12.03 21.69 7.21
C VAL A 23 -10.95 21.69 6.12
N ARG A 24 -9.94 22.55 6.22
CA ARG A 24 -8.79 22.56 5.30
C ARG A 24 -7.96 21.28 5.42
N GLU A 25 -7.64 20.85 6.63
CA GLU A 25 -6.91 19.60 6.88
C GLU A 25 -7.67 18.41 6.30
N VAL A 26 -8.96 18.28 6.58
CA VAL A 26 -9.82 17.20 6.03
C VAL A 26 -9.85 17.26 4.50
N LYS A 27 -9.88 18.46 3.90
CA LYS A 27 -9.86 18.62 2.44
C LYS A 27 -8.51 18.21 1.85
N LEU A 28 -7.40 18.57 2.50
CA LEU A 28 -6.06 18.15 2.10
C LEU A 28 -5.89 16.63 2.23
N GLU A 29 -6.35 16.02 3.31
CA GLU A 29 -6.32 14.56 3.49
C GLU A 29 -7.15 13.83 2.45
N LYS A 30 -8.35 14.31 2.14
CA LYS A 30 -9.19 13.76 1.06
C LYS A 30 -8.51 13.85 -0.30
N ASN A 31 -7.78 14.94 -0.57
CA ASN A 31 -7.05 15.08 -1.81
C ASN A 31 -5.94 14.03 -1.95
N VAL A 32 -5.35 13.59 -0.83
CA VAL A 32 -4.32 12.54 -0.79
C VAL A 32 -4.93 11.16 -1.02
N PHE A 33 -6.03 10.82 -0.35
CA PHE A 33 -6.63 9.47 -0.40
C PHE A 33 -7.76 9.35 -1.42
N LEU A 34 -7.55 9.91 -2.63
CA LEU A 34 -8.45 9.68 -3.76
C LEU A 34 -9.92 10.06 -3.45
N GLY A 35 -10.10 11.14 -2.68
CA GLY A 35 -11.39 11.69 -2.28
C GLY A 35 -12.03 11.04 -1.05
N GLU A 36 -11.34 10.07 -0.44
CA GLU A 36 -11.81 9.37 0.74
C GLU A 36 -11.30 10.01 2.04
N TYR A 37 -12.09 9.91 3.10
CA TYR A 37 -11.66 10.37 4.42
C TYR A 37 -10.65 9.38 5.01
N LYS A 38 -9.55 9.90 5.56
CA LYS A 38 -8.49 9.09 6.20
C LYS A 38 -9.03 8.09 7.22
N GLU A 39 -10.03 8.49 8.01
CA GLU A 39 -10.66 7.64 9.04
C GLU A 39 -11.40 6.41 8.48
N ARG A 40 -11.67 6.37 7.17
CA ARG A 40 -12.32 5.25 6.47
C ARG A 40 -11.34 4.39 5.68
N VAL A 41 -10.07 4.78 5.60
CA VAL A 41 -9.08 4.09 4.79
C VAL A 41 -8.49 2.92 5.57
N LEU A 42 -8.71 1.70 5.07
CA LEU A 42 -8.10 0.48 5.62
C LEU A 42 -6.67 0.29 5.11
N GLY A 43 -6.35 0.82 3.94
CA GLY A 43 -5.00 0.86 3.41
C GLY A 43 -4.91 1.54 2.05
N ALA A 44 -3.71 2.02 1.74
CA ALA A 44 -3.41 2.70 0.50
C ALA A 44 -2.05 2.26 -0.07
N LEU A 45 -1.95 2.25 -1.41
CA LEU A 45 -0.71 2.11 -2.15
C LEU A 45 -0.42 3.36 -2.96
N THR A 46 0.85 3.72 -3.07
CA THR A 46 1.31 4.68 -4.07
C THR A 46 1.25 4.08 -5.47
N ARG A 47 1.28 4.94 -6.50
CA ARG A 47 1.31 4.51 -7.91
C ARG A 47 2.53 3.65 -8.19
N GLU A 48 3.69 4.01 -7.65
CA GLU A 48 4.92 3.22 -7.78
C GLU A 48 4.77 1.84 -7.13
N GLN A 49 4.18 1.76 -5.93
CA GLN A 49 3.88 0.48 -5.30
C GLN A 49 2.89 -0.38 -6.11
N VAL A 50 1.92 0.25 -6.79
CA VAL A 50 0.99 -0.47 -7.67
C VAL A 50 1.72 -1.06 -8.89
N LYS A 51 2.72 -0.37 -9.45
CA LYS A 51 3.54 -0.85 -10.58
C LYS A 51 4.43 -2.03 -10.22
N GLU A 52 4.83 -2.18 -8.96
CA GLU A 52 5.72 -3.27 -8.55
C GLU A 52 5.16 -4.66 -8.88
N LYS A 53 6.05 -5.61 -9.21
CA LYS A 53 5.64 -7.00 -9.48
C LYS A 53 4.98 -7.64 -8.26
N GLY A 54 4.00 -8.50 -8.52
CA GLY A 54 3.22 -9.19 -7.50
C GLY A 54 2.17 -8.32 -6.83
N ILE A 55 1.39 -8.94 -5.96
CA ILE A 55 0.39 -8.29 -5.10
C ILE A 55 1.03 -8.04 -3.73
N TYR A 56 0.73 -6.89 -3.12
CA TYR A 56 1.05 -6.67 -1.71
C TYR A 56 0.18 -7.55 -0.82
N PRO A 57 0.73 -8.45 0.01
CA PRO A 57 -0.06 -9.36 0.85
C PRO A 57 -1.00 -8.62 1.81
N GLU A 58 -0.63 -7.41 2.25
CA GLU A 58 -1.49 -6.57 3.09
C GLU A 58 -2.77 -6.17 2.37
N ILE A 59 -2.73 -5.94 1.06
CA ILE A 59 -3.92 -5.62 0.28
C ILE A 59 -4.86 -6.83 0.22
N GLU A 60 -4.32 -8.03 0.02
CA GLU A 60 -5.12 -9.25 0.08
C GLU A 60 -5.78 -9.43 1.45
N LYS A 61 -5.02 -9.24 2.52
CA LYS A 61 -5.54 -9.31 3.89
C LYS A 61 -6.57 -8.22 4.19
N ILE A 62 -6.37 -7.00 3.71
CA ILE A 62 -7.32 -5.90 3.90
C ILE A 62 -8.63 -6.19 3.17
N LEU A 63 -8.58 -6.74 1.95
CA LEU A 63 -9.79 -7.11 1.21
C LEU A 63 -10.55 -8.30 1.83
N GLU A 64 -9.95 -9.02 2.78
CA GLU A 64 -10.63 -10.03 3.61
C GLU A 64 -11.31 -9.42 4.85
N ASN A 65 -11.01 -8.16 5.20
CA ASN A 65 -11.66 -7.49 6.31
C ASN A 65 -13.12 -7.18 5.95
N LYS A 66 -14.04 -7.49 6.87
CA LYS A 66 -15.47 -7.16 6.76
C LYS A 66 -15.78 -5.66 6.59
N GLU A 67 -14.89 -4.78 7.07
CA GLU A 67 -15.00 -3.33 6.91
C GLU A 67 -14.54 -2.87 5.52
N ALA A 68 -13.88 -3.71 4.72
CA ALA A 68 -13.53 -3.35 3.34
C ALA A 68 -14.78 -3.42 2.45
N GLU A 69 -15.15 -2.32 1.83
CA GLU A 69 -16.37 -2.24 1.00
C GLU A 69 -16.11 -1.77 -0.43
N LYS A 70 -15.09 -0.92 -0.60
CA LYS A 70 -14.74 -0.33 -1.89
C LYS A 70 -13.24 -0.18 -2.08
N MET A 71 -12.81 -0.34 -3.32
CA MET A 71 -11.47 -0.01 -3.79
C MET A 71 -11.53 1.18 -4.75
N ILE A 72 -10.75 2.22 -4.49
CA ILE A 72 -10.69 3.44 -5.28
C ILE A 72 -9.34 3.47 -5.97
N ILE A 73 -9.35 3.72 -7.28
CA ILE A 73 -8.17 3.64 -8.14
C ILE A 73 -7.99 4.98 -8.87
N SER A 74 -6.76 5.48 -8.91
CA SER A 74 -6.39 6.59 -9.80
C SER A 74 -6.37 6.14 -11.26
N ARG A 75 -7.03 6.88 -12.15
CA ARG A 75 -7.01 6.62 -13.61
C ARG A 75 -5.65 6.83 -14.26
N GLU A 76 -4.70 7.45 -13.56
CA GLU A 76 -3.34 7.65 -14.06
C GLU A 76 -2.48 6.37 -14.03
N ILE A 77 -2.98 5.29 -13.41
CA ILE A 77 -2.28 4.01 -13.36
C ILE A 77 -2.56 3.20 -14.62
N ASP A 78 -1.51 2.61 -15.19
CA ASP A 78 -1.63 1.69 -16.32
C ASP A 78 -2.52 0.49 -15.95
N PHE A 79 -3.43 0.13 -16.85
CA PHE A 79 -4.35 -0.97 -16.63
C PHE A 79 -3.62 -2.30 -16.35
N ASN A 80 -2.45 -2.52 -16.94
CA ASN A 80 -1.65 -3.73 -16.73
C ASN A 80 -1.11 -3.86 -15.31
N ASP A 81 -0.85 -2.74 -14.63
CA ASP A 81 -0.35 -2.74 -13.28
C ASP A 81 -1.48 -2.97 -12.27
N ILE A 82 -2.62 -2.31 -12.50
CA ILE A 82 -3.77 -2.36 -11.59
C ILE A 82 -4.64 -3.61 -11.76
N LYS A 83 -4.62 -4.28 -12.91
CA LYS A 83 -5.50 -5.45 -13.19
C LYS A 83 -5.40 -6.56 -12.14
N LYS A 84 -4.22 -6.75 -11.53
CA LYS A 84 -3.99 -7.74 -10.45
C LYS A 84 -4.83 -7.44 -9.21
N TYR A 85 -4.93 -6.16 -8.84
CA TYR A 85 -5.74 -5.71 -7.70
C TYR A 85 -7.23 -5.68 -8.04
N ILE A 86 -7.61 -5.30 -9.26
CA ILE A 86 -9.01 -5.39 -9.73
C ILE A 86 -9.51 -6.84 -9.67
N SER A 87 -8.69 -7.78 -10.15
CA SER A 87 -9.03 -9.21 -10.13
C SER A 87 -9.19 -9.73 -8.70
N LEU A 88 -8.32 -9.28 -7.80
CA LEU A 88 -8.38 -9.63 -6.38
C LEU A 88 -9.65 -9.06 -5.70
N ALA A 89 -9.98 -7.78 -5.93
CA ALA A 89 -11.18 -7.17 -5.39
C ALA A 89 -12.46 -7.87 -5.89
N LYS A 90 -12.52 -8.21 -7.20
CA LYS A 90 -13.63 -9.00 -7.76
C LYS A 90 -13.77 -10.37 -7.09
N LYS A 91 -12.66 -11.08 -6.87
CA LYS A 91 -12.65 -12.38 -6.17
C LYS A 91 -13.20 -12.28 -4.73
N LYS A 92 -13.02 -11.13 -4.09
CA LYS A 92 -13.51 -10.83 -2.73
C LYS A 92 -14.86 -10.11 -2.69
N ASN A 93 -15.54 -9.96 -3.84
CA ASN A 93 -16.80 -9.22 -3.98
C ASN A 93 -16.73 -7.75 -3.52
N ILE A 94 -15.56 -7.13 -3.64
CA ILE A 94 -15.35 -5.72 -3.31
C ILE A 94 -15.59 -4.87 -4.56
N SER A 95 -16.45 -3.87 -4.43
CA SER A 95 -16.71 -2.89 -5.50
C SER A 95 -15.45 -2.07 -5.80
N TYR A 96 -15.25 -1.64 -7.04
CA TYR A 96 -14.16 -0.71 -7.35
C TYR A 96 -14.62 0.43 -8.26
N LYS A 97 -13.99 1.59 -8.10
CA LYS A 97 -14.20 2.77 -8.97
C LYS A 97 -12.88 3.39 -9.36
N MET A 98 -12.84 3.97 -10.56
CA MET A 98 -11.69 4.74 -11.03
C MET A 98 -12.02 6.24 -11.06
N ILE A 99 -11.12 7.07 -10.55
CA ILE A 99 -11.31 8.53 -10.45
C ILE A 99 -10.21 9.29 -11.21
N ASP A 100 -10.55 10.45 -11.77
CA ASP A 100 -9.61 11.31 -12.47
C ASP A 100 -8.67 12.04 -11.51
N GLY A 101 -7.37 12.07 -11.82
CA GLY A 101 -6.34 12.71 -10.99
C GLY A 101 -6.42 14.24 -10.94
N LEU A 102 -7.20 14.89 -11.81
CA LEU A 102 -7.35 16.35 -11.83
C LEU A 102 -7.90 16.93 -10.51
N LEU A 103 -8.61 16.12 -9.73
CA LEU A 103 -9.20 16.51 -8.45
C LEU A 103 -8.36 16.08 -7.23
N TYR A 104 -7.30 15.29 -7.42
CA TYR A 104 -6.58 14.63 -6.33
C TYR A 104 -5.06 14.77 -6.50
N THR A 105 -4.44 15.45 -5.55
CA THR A 105 -3.00 15.70 -5.52
C THR A 105 -2.31 14.62 -4.69
N GLY A 106 -1.35 13.89 -5.27
CA GLY A 106 -0.47 13.01 -4.51
C GLY A 106 -0.07 11.73 -5.23
N GLU A 107 0.83 10.98 -4.62
CA GLU A 107 1.41 9.75 -5.18
C GLU A 107 0.50 8.53 -4.99
N ILE A 108 -0.61 8.65 -4.26
CA ILE A 108 -1.54 7.55 -4.01
C ILE A 108 -2.18 7.11 -5.34
N GLY A 109 -2.20 5.80 -5.51
CA GLY A 109 -2.74 5.15 -6.69
C GLY A 109 -3.94 4.25 -6.40
N LEU A 110 -3.94 3.59 -5.24
CA LEU A 110 -4.99 2.67 -4.83
C LEU A 110 -5.34 2.92 -3.37
N VAL A 111 -6.63 2.94 -3.05
CA VAL A 111 -7.17 3.07 -1.69
C VAL A 111 -8.22 1.98 -1.48
N ILE A 112 -8.21 1.32 -0.32
CA ILE A 112 -9.29 0.45 0.13
C ILE A 112 -9.93 1.10 1.34
N ALA A 113 -11.26 1.19 1.33
CA ALA A 113 -12.02 1.92 2.32
C ALA A 113 -13.33 1.23 2.71
N SER A 114 -13.80 1.58 3.91
CA SER A 114 -15.13 1.31 4.43
C SER A 114 -16.13 2.37 3.97
N SER A 115 -17.42 2.10 4.15
CA SER A 115 -18.44 3.14 3.97
C SER A 115 -18.46 4.13 5.14
N ASP A 116 -18.26 3.63 6.35
CA ASP A 116 -18.26 4.41 7.59
C ASP A 116 -16.86 4.58 8.19
N ALA A 117 -16.70 5.46 9.18
CA ALA A 117 -15.44 5.60 9.90
C ALA A 117 -15.06 4.28 10.58
N LEU A 118 -13.78 3.90 10.47
CA LEU A 118 -13.27 2.69 11.12
C LEU A 118 -13.36 2.82 12.64
N SER A 119 -13.67 1.72 13.31
CA SER A 119 -13.68 1.67 14.77
C SER A 119 -12.35 2.09 15.40
N LYS A 120 -11.24 1.81 14.69
CA LYS A 120 -9.88 2.23 15.02
C LYS A 120 -9.19 2.75 13.75
N PRO A 121 -9.26 4.06 13.46
CA PRO A 121 -8.58 4.65 12.32
C PRO A 121 -7.06 4.44 12.36
N LEU A 122 -6.45 4.25 11.20
CA LEU A 122 -4.99 4.13 11.07
C LEU A 122 -4.32 5.51 11.17
N GLU A 123 -3.23 5.59 11.92
CA GLU A 123 -2.38 6.79 11.95
C GLU A 123 -1.77 7.08 10.57
N ASN A 124 -1.27 6.03 9.90
CA ASN A 124 -0.81 6.07 8.52
C ASN A 124 -1.41 4.91 7.71
N PRO A 125 -2.36 5.18 6.81
CA PRO A 125 -2.94 4.14 5.96
C PRO A 125 -2.05 3.70 4.79
N VAL A 126 -0.94 4.39 4.50
CA VAL A 126 -0.04 4.02 3.40
C VAL A 126 0.79 2.80 3.80
N ILE A 127 0.67 1.73 3.02
CA ILE A 127 1.38 0.47 3.29
C ILE A 127 2.89 0.69 3.05
N LYS A 128 3.71 0.17 3.97
CA LYS A 128 5.17 0.15 3.81
C LYS A 128 5.58 -0.51 2.49
N THR A 129 6.59 0.04 1.83
CA THR A 129 7.17 -0.52 0.61
C THR A 129 7.70 -1.93 0.85
N LYS A 130 7.82 -2.73 -0.22
CA LYS A 130 8.47 -4.04 -0.09
C LYS A 130 9.92 -3.87 0.36
N LYS A 131 10.64 -2.87 -0.16
CA LYS A 131 12.02 -2.56 0.26
C LYS A 131 12.13 -2.38 1.78
N GLU A 132 11.30 -1.53 2.39
CA GLU A 132 11.30 -1.31 3.84
C GLU A 132 11.06 -2.62 4.62
N LYS A 133 10.12 -3.47 4.18
CA LYS A 133 9.84 -4.75 4.85
C LYS A 133 11.03 -5.71 4.79
N PHE A 134 11.74 -5.74 3.68
CA PHE A 134 12.94 -6.57 3.55
C PHE A 134 14.10 -6.01 4.39
N GLU A 135 14.25 -4.68 4.46
CA GLU A 135 15.23 -4.01 5.31
C GLU A 135 14.97 -4.22 6.81
N GLU A 136 13.71 -4.23 7.25
CA GLU A 136 13.32 -4.56 8.64
C GLU A 136 13.76 -5.97 9.04
N LYS A 137 13.78 -6.91 8.07
CA LYS A 137 14.33 -8.25 8.24
C LYS A 137 15.83 -8.31 8.02
N LYS A 138 16.51 -7.18 7.83
CA LYS A 138 17.94 -7.08 7.51
C LYS A 138 18.30 -7.91 6.27
N LEU A 139 17.40 -8.01 5.29
CA LEU A 139 17.67 -8.67 4.01
C LEU A 139 18.18 -7.64 3.01
N SER A 140 19.13 -8.05 2.17
CA SER A 140 19.64 -7.19 1.10
C SER A 140 18.54 -6.82 0.10
N GLU A 141 18.61 -5.62 -0.48
CA GLU A 141 17.64 -5.13 -1.47
C GLU A 141 17.48 -6.07 -2.67
N ILE A 142 18.53 -6.85 -3.00
CA ILE A 142 18.49 -7.81 -4.12
C ILE A 142 17.36 -8.84 -3.96
N TYR A 143 16.95 -9.18 -2.73
CA TYR A 143 15.83 -10.11 -2.54
C TYR A 143 14.55 -9.51 -3.12
N TYR A 144 14.21 -8.28 -2.74
CA TYR A 144 13.06 -7.56 -3.30
C TYR A 144 13.20 -7.39 -4.82
N GLN A 145 14.36 -6.98 -5.32
CA GLN A 145 14.61 -6.80 -6.76
C GLN A 145 14.49 -8.12 -7.56
N SER A 146 14.69 -9.25 -6.91
CA SER A 146 14.60 -10.59 -7.51
C SER A 146 13.19 -11.19 -7.48
N MET A 147 12.17 -10.44 -7.01
CA MET A 147 10.79 -10.93 -7.02
C MET A 147 10.30 -11.25 -8.45
N GLY A 148 9.63 -12.39 -8.57
CA GLY A 148 9.18 -12.96 -9.85
C GLY A 148 10.23 -13.80 -10.56
N SER A 149 11.44 -13.92 -10.02
CA SER A 149 12.51 -14.77 -10.57
C SER A 149 12.54 -16.14 -9.90
N LYS A 150 13.21 -17.09 -10.57
CA LYS A 150 13.60 -18.36 -9.98
C LYS A 150 14.82 -18.15 -9.07
N ILE A 151 14.77 -18.68 -7.85
CA ILE A 151 15.86 -18.61 -6.87
C ILE A 151 16.25 -19.99 -6.35
N CYS A 152 17.46 -20.11 -5.80
CA CYS A 152 17.91 -21.38 -5.23
C CYS A 152 17.26 -21.67 -3.87
N ASP A 153 17.26 -22.95 -3.48
CA ASP A 153 16.65 -23.46 -2.24
C ASP A 153 17.09 -22.68 -1.00
N PHE A 154 18.38 -22.37 -0.91
CA PHE A 154 18.94 -21.60 0.20
C PHE A 154 18.27 -20.22 0.35
N HIS A 155 18.11 -19.47 -0.74
CA HIS A 155 17.46 -18.16 -0.70
C HIS A 155 15.95 -18.26 -0.53
N LYS A 156 15.36 -19.35 -1.01
CA LYS A 156 13.95 -19.65 -0.81
C LYS A 156 13.63 -19.88 0.66
N GLU A 157 14.43 -20.68 1.35
CA GLU A 157 14.29 -20.95 2.79
C GLU A 157 14.39 -19.67 3.63
N ILE A 158 15.24 -18.72 3.23
CA ILE A 158 15.36 -17.41 3.90
C ILE A 158 14.05 -16.61 3.75
N ILE A 159 13.48 -16.55 2.56
CA ILE A 159 12.18 -15.87 2.34
C ILE A 159 11.09 -16.57 3.15
N ASP A 160 10.99 -17.89 3.05
CA ASP A 160 9.94 -18.66 3.71
C ASP A 160 9.98 -18.49 5.25
N LYS A 161 11.17 -18.30 5.81
CA LYS A 161 11.37 -18.05 7.25
C LYS A 161 11.11 -16.60 7.66
N GLU A 162 11.71 -15.64 6.95
CA GLU A 162 11.75 -14.24 7.40
C GLU A 162 10.53 -13.43 6.94
N LEU A 163 9.97 -13.81 5.78
CA LEU A 163 8.89 -13.11 5.07
C LEU A 163 7.94 -14.13 4.40
N PRO A 164 7.28 -15.01 5.18
CA PRO A 164 6.43 -16.07 4.64
C PRO A 164 5.28 -15.57 3.75
N GLU A 165 4.82 -14.34 3.96
CA GLU A 165 3.81 -13.68 3.13
C GLU A 165 4.29 -13.39 1.69
N TYR A 166 5.62 -13.34 1.46
CA TYR A 166 6.23 -13.17 0.14
C TYR A 166 6.74 -14.49 -0.46
N LYS A 167 6.47 -15.64 0.19
CA LYS A 167 6.94 -16.95 -0.30
C LYS A 167 6.53 -17.21 -1.75
N HIS A 168 5.31 -16.87 -2.15
CA HIS A 168 4.85 -17.11 -3.52
C HIS A 168 5.38 -16.09 -4.54
N GLY A 169 6.14 -15.09 -4.09
CA GLY A 169 6.79 -14.10 -4.95
C GLY A 169 8.04 -14.61 -5.67
N TYR A 170 8.43 -15.87 -5.45
CA TYR A 170 9.61 -16.48 -6.06
C TYR A 170 9.33 -17.90 -6.51
N GLU A 171 9.87 -18.27 -7.66
CA GLU A 171 9.88 -19.66 -8.12
C GLU A 171 11.14 -20.38 -7.66
N LYS A 172 11.07 -21.71 -7.54
CA LYS A 172 12.23 -22.53 -7.19
C LYS A 172 12.98 -22.90 -8.48
N ILE A 173 14.30 -22.75 -8.47
CA ILE A 173 15.14 -23.29 -9.56
C ILE A 173 15.02 -24.82 -9.56
N GLY A 174 14.54 -25.39 -10.65
CA GLY A 174 14.46 -26.83 -10.86
C GLY A 174 15.78 -27.45 -11.33
N ILE A 175 15.78 -28.79 -11.46
CA ILE A 175 16.92 -29.56 -12.00
C ILE A 175 17.19 -29.18 -13.45
N MET A 176 16.15 -29.13 -14.30
CA MET A 176 16.28 -28.71 -15.69
C MET A 176 16.78 -27.27 -15.81
N ASP A 177 16.24 -26.35 -15.01
CA ASP A 177 16.69 -24.95 -14.98
C ASP A 177 18.20 -24.85 -14.70
N SER A 178 18.68 -25.62 -13.72
CA SER A 178 20.10 -25.67 -13.35
C SER A 178 20.97 -26.21 -14.47
N LEU A 179 20.50 -27.26 -15.17
CA LEU A 179 21.21 -27.86 -16.31
C LEU A 179 21.34 -26.90 -17.50
N PHE A 180 20.34 -26.04 -17.72
CA PHE A 180 20.38 -25.00 -18.75
C PHE A 180 21.01 -23.68 -18.27
N GLY A 181 21.70 -23.70 -17.12
CA GLY A 181 22.48 -22.57 -16.63
C GLY A 181 21.66 -21.44 -15.99
N THR A 182 20.42 -21.71 -15.56
CA THR A 182 19.63 -20.75 -14.78
C THR A 182 20.35 -20.49 -13.46
N LYS A 183 20.68 -19.23 -13.20
CA LYS A 183 21.37 -18.81 -11.98
C LYS A 183 20.41 -18.10 -11.05
N CYS A 184 20.65 -18.26 -9.75
CA CYS A 184 19.93 -17.50 -8.73
C CYS A 184 20.46 -16.04 -8.75
N PRO A 185 19.61 -15.03 -9.06
CA PRO A 185 20.06 -13.63 -9.16
C PRO A 185 20.59 -13.11 -7.82
N ILE A 186 20.07 -13.62 -6.70
CA ILE A 186 20.55 -13.28 -5.36
C ILE A 186 21.96 -13.85 -5.14
N CYS A 187 22.24 -15.08 -5.57
CA CYS A 187 23.59 -15.64 -5.51
C CYS A 187 24.57 -14.82 -6.36
N GLU A 188 24.18 -14.43 -7.56
CA GLU A 188 25.03 -13.65 -8.46
C GLU A 188 25.41 -12.31 -7.85
N LYS A 189 24.47 -11.64 -7.19
CA LYS A 189 24.74 -10.33 -6.57
C LYS A 189 25.51 -10.42 -5.26
N LEU A 190 25.23 -11.43 -4.42
CA LEU A 190 25.87 -11.59 -3.11
C LEU A 190 27.19 -12.38 -3.16
N GLY A 191 27.54 -12.95 -4.32
CA GLY A 191 28.71 -13.79 -4.48
C GLY A 191 28.56 -15.14 -3.76
N GLY A 192 27.41 -15.81 -3.96
CA GLY A 192 27.13 -17.16 -3.46
C GLY A 192 25.89 -17.27 -2.55
N LYS A 193 25.78 -18.40 -1.86
CA LYS A 193 24.71 -18.69 -0.88
C LYS A 193 24.92 -17.92 0.41
N LYS A 194 24.77 -16.60 0.34
CA LYS A 194 24.86 -15.69 1.48
C LYS A 194 23.50 -15.09 1.74
N ARG A 195 23.23 -14.84 3.02
CA ARG A 195 22.00 -14.18 3.44
C ARG A 195 21.96 -12.72 2.99
N GLY A 196 23.11 -12.05 2.92
CA GLY A 196 23.14 -10.59 2.84
C GLY A 196 22.91 -9.98 4.21
#